data_AF-A0A6N2CCZ5-F1
#
_entry.id   AF-A0A6N2CCZ5-F1
#
_cell.length_a   1.000
_cell.length_b   1.000
_cell.length_c   1.000
_cell.angle_alpha   90.00
_cell.angle_beta   90.00
_cell.angle_gamma   90.00
#
_symmetry.space_group_name_H-M   'P 1'
#
loop_
_entity.id
_entity.type
_entity.pdbx_description
1 polymer ?
#
loop_
_entity_poly.entity_id
_entity_poly.type
_entity_poly.pdbx_seq_one_letter_code
_entity_poly.pdbx_strand_id
1 'polypeptide(L)'
;MTSNIAKSMNAMFEVEREFPIVALFDEINIRFAKLFHERHMELVNSKNILVPSMEKQISKSINLENKLLAHQIANYKFSINGHGDVDTIDFQRRTCM
;
A
#
# COMPACT_ATOMS: atom_id res chain seq x y z
N MET A 1 42.24 29.49 -21.91
CA MET A 1 41.09 28.62 -21.55
C MET A 1 39.87 29.18 -22.28
N THR A 2 39.53 28.62 -23.44
CA THR A 2 38.47 29.14 -24.32
C THR A 2 37.13 28.59 -23.84
N SER A 3 36.31 29.44 -23.21
CA SER A 3 34.91 29.08 -22.94
C SER A 3 34.23 28.94 -24.30
N ASN A 4 33.70 27.75 -24.60
CA ASN A 4 32.94 27.55 -25.83
C ASN A 4 31.64 28.38 -25.72
N ILE A 5 31.24 29.02 -26.81
CA ILE A 5 30.09 29.94 -26.83
C ILE A 5 28.81 29.24 -26.33
N ALA A 6 28.61 27.96 -26.66
CA ALA A 6 27.47 27.18 -26.20
C ALA A 6 27.45 26.96 -24.68
N LYS A 7 28.60 26.76 -24.02
CA LYS A 7 28.70 26.64 -22.55
C LYS A 7 28.36 27.97 -21.89
N SER A 8 28.87 29.08 -22.42
CA SER A 8 28.57 30.41 -21.88
C SER A 8 27.10 30.78 -22.05
N MET A 9 26.51 30.48 -23.21
CA MET A 9 25.09 30.71 -23.44
C MET A 9 24.21 29.80 -22.56
N ASN A 10 24.57 28.53 -22.40
CA ASN A 10 23.83 27.63 -21.51
C ASN A 10 23.85 28.08 -20.05
N ALA A 11 24.98 28.60 -19.56
CA ALA A 11 25.10 29.17 -18.22
C ALA A 11 24.29 30.47 -18.06
N MET A 12 24.29 31.32 -19.10
CA MET A 12 23.55 32.58 -19.08
C MET A 12 22.03 32.38 -19.00
N PHE A 13 21.51 31.30 -19.57
CA PHE A 13 20.07 30.99 -19.57
C PHE A 13 19.68 29.91 -18.56
N GLU A 14 20.53 29.58 -17.59
CA GLU A 14 20.26 28.49 -16.65
C GLU A 14 19.02 28.79 -15.79
N VAL A 15 18.96 29.99 -15.23
CA VAL A 15 17.83 30.45 -14.40
C VAL A 15 16.58 30.65 -15.26
N GLU A 16 16.73 31.20 -16.46
CA GLU A 16 15.64 31.45 -17.41
C GLU A 16 14.96 30.15 -17.88
N ARG A 17 15.72 29.05 -18.00
CA ARG A 17 15.17 27.73 -18.33
C ARG A 17 14.47 27.07 -17.16
N GLU A 18 14.79 27.42 -15.93
CA GLU A 18 14.17 26.85 -14.74
C GLU A 18 12.69 27.25 -14.64
N PHE A 19 12.34 28.51 -14.96
CA PHE A 19 10.95 28.99 -14.90
C PHE A 19 9.94 28.17 -15.74
N PRO A 20 10.17 27.89 -17.04
CA PRO A 20 9.24 27.08 -17.82
C PRO A 20 9.22 25.62 -17.37
N ILE A 21 10.34 25.10 -16.83
CA ILE A 21 10.38 23.74 -16.28
C ILE A 21 9.52 23.64 -15.02
N VAL A 22 9.66 24.59 -14.09
CA VAL A 22 8.84 24.67 -12.88
C VAL A 22 7.37 24.82 -13.23
N ALA A 23 7.03 25.74 -14.13
CA ALA A 23 5.65 25.93 -14.59
C ALA A 23 5.05 24.66 -15.23
N LEU A 24 5.86 23.90 -15.98
CA LEU A 24 5.44 22.62 -16.54
C LEU A 24 5.16 21.59 -15.43
N PHE A 25 6.04 21.46 -14.44
CA PHE A 25 5.82 20.56 -13.31
C PHE A 25 4.58 20.95 -12.49
N ASP A 26 4.35 22.24 -12.28
CA ASP A 26 3.17 22.74 -11.58
C ASP A 26 1.89 22.36 -12.34
N GLU A 27 1.86 22.55 -13.66
CA GLU A 27 0.72 22.17 -14.50
C GLU A 27 0.47 20.65 -14.49
N ILE A 28 1.55 19.85 -14.53
CA ILE A 28 1.47 18.38 -14.39
C ILE A 28 0.86 18.03 -13.03
N ASN A 29 1.36 18.61 -11.95
CA ASN A 29 0.89 18.36 -10.59
C ASN A 29 -0.59 18.70 -10.44
N ILE A 30 -1.04 19.84 -10.95
CA ILE A 30 -2.44 20.26 -10.93
C ILE A 30 -3.33 19.24 -11.66
N ARG A 31 -2.91 18.79 -12.85
CA ARG A 31 -3.66 17.81 -13.65
C ARG A 31 -3.78 16.46 -12.95
N PHE A 32 -2.68 15.96 -12.40
CA PHE A 32 -2.70 14.71 -11.64
C PHE A 32 -3.54 14.84 -10.38
N ALA A 33 -3.39 15.91 -9.60
CA ALA A 33 -4.18 16.14 -8.39
C ALA A 33 -5.68 16.16 -8.70
N LYS A 34 -6.09 16.85 -9.77
CA LYS A 34 -7.48 16.86 -10.24
C LYS A 34 -7.97 15.45 -10.61
N LEU A 35 -7.19 14.73 -11.43
CA LEU A 35 -7.55 13.38 -11.86
C LEU A 35 -7.67 12.40 -10.67
N PHE A 36 -6.73 12.45 -9.72
CA PHE A 36 -6.81 11.64 -8.51
C PHE A 36 -8.03 11.99 -7.66
N HIS A 37 -8.34 13.28 -7.51
CA HIS A 37 -9.51 13.72 -6.76
C HIS A 37 -10.82 13.23 -7.39
N GLU A 38 -10.98 13.37 -8.71
CA GLU A 38 -12.16 12.88 -9.44
C GLU A 38 -12.34 11.36 -9.28
N ARG A 39 -11.27 10.59 -9.48
CA ARG A 39 -11.29 9.13 -9.29
C ARG A 39 -11.62 8.73 -7.85
N HIS A 40 -11.09 9.46 -6.88
CA HIS A 40 -11.39 9.22 -5.48
C HIS A 40 -12.89 9.49 -5.19
N MET A 41 -13.46 10.57 -5.72
CA MET A 41 -14.88 10.88 -5.56
C MET A 41 -15.80 9.85 -6.24
N GLU A 42 -15.39 9.30 -7.39
CA GLU A 42 -16.09 8.17 -8.03
C GLU A 42 -16.11 6.93 -7.11
N LEU A 43 -14.96 6.61 -6.49
CA LEU A 43 -14.79 5.46 -5.60
C LEU A 43 -15.51 5.62 -4.26
N VAL A 44 -15.48 6.80 -3.64
CA VAL A 44 -16.17 7.08 -2.37
C VAL A 44 -17.69 6.87 -2.50
N ASN A 45 -18.25 7.18 -3.67
CA ASN A 45 -19.67 6.96 -3.96
C ASN A 45 -19.97 5.51 -4.43
N SER A 46 -18.95 4.69 -4.61
CA SER A 46 -19.09 3.30 -5.06
C SER A 46 -19.23 2.35 -3.86
N LYS A 47 -19.98 1.25 -4.05
CA LYS A 47 -20.20 0.24 -3.00
C LYS A 47 -18.91 -0.51 -2.62
N ASN A 48 -17.93 -0.56 -3.54
CA ASN A 48 -16.71 -1.34 -3.38
C ASN A 48 -15.51 -0.39 -3.40
N ILE A 49 -14.97 -0.11 -2.21
CA ILE A 49 -13.79 0.75 -2.01
C ILE A 49 -12.52 0.11 -2.60
N LEU A 50 -12.52 -1.22 -2.78
CA LEU A 50 -11.37 -1.99 -3.24
C LEU A 50 -11.52 -2.44 -4.69
N VAL A 51 -10.41 -2.40 -5.43
CA VAL A 51 -10.31 -3.03 -6.74
C VAL A 51 -10.50 -4.55 -6.56
N PRO A 52 -11.25 -5.25 -7.43
CA PRO A 52 -11.54 -6.68 -7.26
C PRO A 52 -10.30 -7.58 -7.08
N SER A 53 -9.17 -7.20 -7.68
CA SER A 53 -7.90 -7.92 -7.50
C SER A 53 -7.40 -7.84 -6.04
N MET A 54 -7.47 -6.64 -5.44
CA MET A 54 -7.07 -6.41 -4.05
C MET A 54 -8.04 -7.10 -3.09
N GLU A 55 -9.35 -7.00 -3.35
CA GLU A 55 -10.37 -7.71 -2.59
C GLU A 55 -10.14 -9.23 -2.62
N LYS A 56 -9.79 -9.79 -3.79
CA LYS A 56 -9.44 -11.21 -3.93
C LYS A 56 -8.18 -11.58 -3.14
N GLN A 57 -7.17 -10.70 -3.09
CA GLN A 57 -5.96 -10.96 -2.30
C GLN A 57 -6.24 -10.92 -0.80
N ILE A 58 -6.97 -9.92 -0.32
CA ILE A 58 -7.39 -9.82 1.08
C ILE A 58 -8.28 -11.01 1.47
N SER A 59 -9.21 -11.41 0.60
CA SER A 59 -10.04 -12.58 0.84
C SER A 59 -9.20 -13.86 0.92
N LYS A 60 -8.18 -14.00 0.06
CA LYS A 60 -7.25 -15.14 0.13
C LYS A 60 -6.42 -15.13 1.42
N SER A 61 -5.93 -13.97 1.87
CA SER A 61 -5.16 -13.88 3.11
C SER A 61 -6.04 -14.19 4.32
N ILE A 62 -7.25 -13.63 4.40
CA ILE A 62 -8.22 -13.92 5.47
C ILE A 62 -8.56 -15.42 5.49
N ASN A 63 -8.80 -16.04 4.33
CA ASN A 63 -9.07 -17.49 4.27
C ASN A 63 -7.83 -18.34 4.64
N LEU A 64 -6.62 -17.82 4.44
CA LEU A 64 -5.38 -18.49 4.86
C LEU A 64 -5.14 -18.34 6.37
N GLU A 65 -5.46 -17.19 6.93
CA GLU A 65 -5.25 -16.82 8.34
C GLU A 65 -6.34 -17.43 9.26
N ASN A 66 -7.58 -17.52 8.77
CA ASN A 66 -8.70 -18.22 9.43
C ASN A 66 -8.55 -19.75 9.44
N LYS A 67 -7.38 -20.29 9.09
CA LYS A 67 -7.10 -21.73 9.23
C LYS A 67 -6.94 -22.17 10.67
N LEU A 68 -6.65 -21.27 11.61
CA LEU A 68 -6.49 -21.60 13.03
C LEU A 68 -7.82 -21.40 13.77
N LEU A 69 -8.48 -22.51 14.10
CA LEU A 69 -9.69 -22.57 14.89
C LEU A 69 -9.32 -22.88 16.34
N ALA A 70 -9.52 -21.91 17.23
CA ALA A 70 -9.33 -22.09 18.66
C ALA A 70 -10.67 -22.47 19.33
N HIS A 71 -10.68 -23.58 20.05
CA HIS A 71 -11.82 -24.01 20.87
C HIS A 71 -11.38 -24.25 22.30
N GLN A 72 -12.12 -23.70 23.26
CA GLN A 72 -11.84 -23.92 24.66
C GLN A 72 -12.29 -25.32 25.05
N ILE A 73 -11.38 -26.10 25.65
CA ILE A 73 -11.65 -27.47 26.09
C ILE A 73 -11.67 -27.60 27.62
N ALA A 74 -11.04 -26.66 28.33
CA ALA A 74 -11.13 -26.51 29.78
C ALA A 74 -10.73 -25.09 30.21
N ASN A 75 -10.76 -24.82 31.52
CA ASN A 75 -10.19 -23.58 32.06
C ASN A 75 -8.71 -23.48 31.68
N TYR A 76 -8.33 -22.35 31.08
CA TYR A 76 -6.97 -22.07 30.61
C TYR A 76 -6.43 -23.04 29.55
N LYS A 77 -7.26 -23.92 28.97
CA LYS A 77 -6.85 -24.85 27.90
C LYS A 77 -7.67 -24.66 26.64
N PHE A 78 -6.96 -24.54 25.52
CA PHE A 78 -7.52 -24.36 24.19
C PHE A 78 -6.92 -25.40 23.26
N SER A 79 -7.76 -25.96 22.39
CA SER A 79 -7.29 -26.74 21.26
C SER A 79 -7.34 -25.87 20.01
N ILE A 80 -6.23 -25.83 19.30
CA ILE A 80 -6.00 -25.06 18.09
C ILE A 80 -5.95 -26.06 16.95
N ASN A 81 -6.91 -25.99 16.05
CA ASN A 81 -6.92 -26.79 14.83
C ASN A 81 -6.50 -25.88 13.68
N GLY A 82 -5.46 -26.25 12.95
CA GLY A 82 -5.18 -25.60 11.67
C GLY A 82 -4.22 -26.38 10.80
N HIS A 83 -4.43 -26.27 9.49
CA HIS A 83 -3.56 -26.89 8.48
C HIS A 83 -3.44 -28.43 8.56
N GLY A 84 -4.38 -29.11 9.23
CA GLY A 84 -4.39 -30.57 9.39
C GLY A 84 -3.80 -31.06 10.71
N ASP A 85 -3.24 -30.16 11.51
CA ASP A 85 -2.68 -30.45 12.82
C ASP A 85 -3.59 -29.90 13.94
N VAL A 86 -3.53 -30.55 15.09
CA VAL A 86 -4.28 -30.17 16.29
C VAL A 86 -3.30 -30.07 17.45
N ASP A 87 -3.11 -28.86 17.95
CA ASP A 87 -2.29 -28.58 19.13
C ASP A 87 -3.16 -28.14 20.31
N THR A 88 -2.73 -28.46 21.51
CA THR A 88 -3.34 -28.03 22.78
C THR A 88 -2.44 -27.02 23.48
N ILE A 89 -2.98 -25.82 23.71
CA ILE A 89 -2.33 -24.76 24.49
C ILE A 89 -2.89 -24.79 25.91
N ASP A 90 -2.00 -24.93 26.91
CA ASP A 90 -2.30 -24.77 28.33
C ASP A 90 -1.63 -23.49 28.84
N PHE A 91 -2.43 -22.44 29.06
CA PHE A 91 -1.96 -21.15 29.54
C PHE A 91 -1.50 -21.17 31.00
N GLN A 92 -2.01 -22.10 31.81
CA GLN A 92 -1.62 -22.23 33.21
C GLN A 92 -0.22 -22.86 33.32
N ARG A 93 0.07 -23.86 32.50
CA ARG A 93 1.39 -24.52 32.41
C ARG A 93 2.37 -23.84 31.47
N ARG A 94 1.88 -22.93 30.62
CA ARG A 94 2.63 -22.27 29.53
C ARG A 94 3.23 -23.26 28.54
N THR A 95 2.45 -24.28 28.16
CA THR A 95 2.87 -25.36 27.25
C THR A 95 1.98 -25.42 26.02
N CYS A 96 2.56 -25.84 24.89
CA CYS A 96 1.88 -26.20 23.65
C CYS A 96 2.24 -27.67 23.34
N MET A 97 1.24 -28.53 23.12
CA MET A 97 1.41 -29.98 22.93
C MET A 97 0.57 -30.53 21.80
#